data_AF-A0A924WYZ5-F1
#
_entry.id   AF-A0A924WYZ5-F1
#
_cell.length_a   1.000
_cell.length_b   1.000
_cell.length_c   1.000
_cell.angle_alpha   90.00
_cell.angle_beta   90.00
_cell.angle_gamma   90.00
#
_symmetry.space_group_name_H-M   'P 1'
#
loop_
_entity.id
_entity.type
_entity.pdbx_description
1 polymer ?
#
loop_
_entity_poly.entity_id
_entity_poly.type
_entity_poly.pdbx_seq_one_letter_code
_entity_poly.pdbx_strand_id
1 'polypeptide(L)' 'MSKVRNQFTTEFKQECVNLVVNQGYGIAQVASAMQVGLSFMQRWVGQYKQEIKGVTPLARAFTPEQQRIKP' A
#
# COMPACT_ATOMS: atom_id res chain seq x y z
N MET A 1 -13.76 -24.22 5.16
CA MET A 1 -13.27 -23.18 6.09
C MET A 1 -12.67 -22.04 5.27
N SER A 2 -13.45 -20.97 5.07
CA SER A 2 -13.06 -19.84 4.22
C SER A 2 -11.97 -19.04 4.93
N LYS A 3 -10.74 -19.14 4.41
CA LYS A 3 -9.54 -18.44 4.91
C LYS A 3 -9.84 -16.95 4.95
N VAL A 4 -10.11 -16.40 6.13
CA VAL A 4 -10.33 -14.96 6.34
C VAL A 4 -9.06 -14.29 5.86
N ARG A 5 -9.15 -13.72 4.67
CA ARG A 5 -8.05 -13.03 4.02
C ARG A 5 -7.95 -11.74 4.80
N ASN A 6 -7.03 -11.68 5.77
CA ASN A 6 -6.55 -10.44 6.39
C ASN A 6 -5.95 -9.57 5.27
N GLN A 7 -6.83 -9.01 4.44
CA GLN A 7 -6.50 -8.04 3.43
C GLN A 7 -6.43 -6.74 4.19
N PHE A 8 -5.21 -6.25 4.44
CA PHE A 8 -5.01 -4.87 4.83
C PHE A 8 -5.86 -3.98 3.92
N THR A 9 -6.75 -3.21 4.56
CA THR A 9 -7.65 -2.30 3.85
C THR A 9 -6.82 -1.32 3.04
N THR A 10 -7.38 -0.84 1.95
CA THR A 10 -6.70 0.18 1.13
C THR A 10 -6.37 1.43 1.95
N GLU A 11 -7.24 1.81 2.88
CA GLU A 11 -7.04 2.96 3.76
C GLU A 11 -5.81 2.77 4.66
N PHE A 12 -5.69 1.61 5.33
CA PHE A 12 -4.55 1.29 6.19
C PHE A 12 -3.22 1.35 5.43
N LYS A 13 -3.26 0.81 4.21
CA LYS A 13 -2.20 0.84 3.23
C LYS A 13 -1.79 2.27 2.85
N GLN A 14 -2.75 3.12 2.52
CA GLN A 14 -2.51 4.54 2.20
C GLN A 14 -1.93 5.29 3.38
N GLU A 15 -2.44 5.08 4.59
CA GLU A 15 -1.93 5.71 5.80
C GLU A 15 -0.45 5.36 6.03
N CYS A 16 -0.12 4.07 5.95
CA CYS A 16 1.26 3.57 6.02
C CYS A 16 2.21 4.28 5.05
N VAL A 17 1.79 4.42 3.79
CA VAL A 17 2.62 5.05 2.76
C VAL A 17 2.66 6.56 2.90
N ASN A 18 1.56 7.19 3.31
CA ASN A 18 1.46 8.62 3.57
C ASN A 18 2.45 9.05 4.67
N LEU A 19 2.57 8.25 5.74
CA LEU A 19 3.58 8.45 6.79
C LEU A 19 5.01 8.41 6.24
N VAL A 20 5.32 7.51 5.32
CA VAL A 20 6.66 7.43 4.72
C VAL A 20 6.91 8.56 3.72
N VAL A 21 5.94 8.85 2.85
CA VAL A 21 6.12 9.75 1.70
C VAL A 21 5.90 11.20 2.07
N ASN A 22 4.83 11.51 2.79
CA ASN A 22 4.49 12.89 3.16
C ASN A 22 5.12 13.30 4.50
N GLN A 23 5.17 12.41 5.49
CA GLN A 23 5.83 12.72 6.77
C GLN A 23 7.34 12.37 6.77
N GLY A 24 7.84 11.67 5.76
CA GLY A 24 9.26 11.38 5.63
C GLY A 24 9.79 10.33 6.62
N TYR A 25 8.91 9.56 7.27
CA TYR A 25 9.36 8.50 8.19
C TYR A 25 10.09 7.38 7.46
N GLY A 26 11.01 6.73 8.17
CA GLY A 26 11.71 5.56 7.66
C GLY A 26 10.77 4.39 7.40
N ILE A 27 10.91 3.74 6.25
CA ILE A 27 10.12 2.55 5.87
C ILE A 27 10.15 1.48 6.97
N ALA A 28 11.32 1.22 7.55
CA ALA A 28 11.50 0.25 8.63
C ALA A 28 10.80 0.67 9.93
N GLN A 29 10.80 1.97 10.24
CA GLN A 29 10.15 2.51 11.42
C GLN A 29 8.63 2.36 11.33
N VAL A 30 8.03 2.76 10.21
CA VAL A 30 6.58 2.63 10.01
C VAL A 30 6.18 1.16 9.87
N ALA A 31 6.99 0.33 9.22
CA ALA A 31 6.76 -1.11 9.15
C ALA A 31 6.72 -1.75 10.55
N SER A 32 7.66 -1.41 11.42
CA SER A 32 7.66 -1.90 12.81
C SER A 32 6.49 -1.35 13.63
N ALA A 33 6.15 -0.06 13.46
CA ALA A 33 5.07 0.59 14.19
C ALA A 33 3.68 0.04 13.80
N MET A 34 3.48 -0.23 12.51
CA MET A 34 2.23 -0.75 11.96
C MET A 34 2.18 -2.28 11.93
N GLN A 35 3.22 -2.96 12.45
CA GLN A 35 3.37 -4.41 12.44
C GLN A 35 3.23 -5.03 11.02
N VAL A 36 3.76 -4.31 10.02
CA VAL A 36 3.78 -4.72 8.61
C VAL A 36 5.18 -5.20 8.24
N GLY A 37 5.27 -6.28 7.46
CA GLY A 37 6.56 -6.73 6.94
C GLY A 37 7.22 -5.68 6.04
N LEU A 38 8.52 -5.45 6.21
CA LEU A 38 9.30 -4.45 5.46
C LEU A 38 9.11 -4.56 3.94
N SER A 39 9.07 -5.79 3.43
CA SER A 39 8.89 -6.09 2.00
C SER A 39 7.53 -5.62 1.45
N PHE A 40 6.47 -5.69 2.26
CA PHE A 40 5.16 -5.14 1.89
C PHE A 40 5.24 -3.61 1.82
N MET A 41 5.83 -2.99 2.83
CA MET A 41 5.95 -1.54 2.92
C MET A 41 6.74 -0.94 1.75
N GLN A 42 7.88 -1.55 1.40
CA GLN A 42 8.67 -1.13 0.23
C GLN A 42 7.85 -1.22 -1.06
N ARG A 43 7.09 -2.31 -1.24
CA ARG A 43 6.24 -2.51 -2.41
C ARG A 43 5.11 -1.46 -2.47
N TRP A 44 4.49 -1.16 -1.33
CA TRP A 44 3.42 -0.17 -1.22
C TRP A 44 3.90 1.24 -1.52
N VAL A 45 5.03 1.65 -0.95
CA VAL A 45 5.65 2.96 -1.19
C VAL A 45 6.05 3.09 -2.67
N GLY A 46 6.63 2.05 -3.25
CA GLY A 46 6.98 2.04 -4.68
C GLY A 46 5.76 2.15 -5.60
N GLN A 47 4.66 1.48 -5.26
CA GLN A 47 3.43 1.54 -6.05
C GLN A 47 2.75 2.93 -5.94
N TYR A 48 2.66 3.48 -4.74
CA TYR A 48 2.08 4.80 -4.50
C TYR A 48 2.88 5.92 -5.18
N LYS A 49 4.22 5.85 -5.18
CA LYS A 49 5.07 6.81 -5.91
C LYS A 49 4.85 6.74 -7.42
N GLN A 50 4.51 5.57 -7.96
CA GLN A 50 4.16 5.42 -9.37
C GLN A 50 2.76 6.00 -9.65
N GLU A 51 1.78 5.74 -8.77
CA GLU A 51 0.43 6.31 -8.86
C GLU A 51 0.45 7.85 -8.80
N ILE A 52 1.20 8.45 -7.86
CA ILE A 52 1.38 9.92 -7.78
C ILE A 52 1.99 10.51 -9.05
N LYS A 53 2.89 9.77 -9.71
CA LYS A 53 3.53 10.20 -10.95
C LYS A 53 2.64 10.02 -12.18
N GLY A 54 1.38 9.60 -12.02
CA GLY A 54 0.46 9.36 -13.12
C GLY A 54 0.75 8.06 -13.90
N VAL A 55 1.55 7.15 -13.34
CA VAL A 55 1.80 5.84 -13.94
C VAL A 55 0.72 4.87 -13.44
N THR A 56 -0.23 4.56 -14.31
CA THR A 56 -1.32 3.61 -14.02
C THR A 56 -0.74 2.22 -13.71
N PRO A 57 -1.01 1.62 -12.54
CA PRO A 57 -0.44 0.32 -12.20
C PRO A 57 -1.11 -0.82 -13.01
N LEU A 58 -0.30 -1.62 -13.71
CA LEU A 58 -0.73 -2.82 -14.44
C LEU A 58 -1.20 -3.97 -13.53
N ALA A 59 -0.87 -3.91 -12.22
CA ALA A 59 -1.22 -4.92 -11.23
C ALA A 59 -2.00 -4.30 -10.08
N ARG A 60 -3.08 -5.00 -9.64
CA ARG A 60 -4.01 -4.67 -8.54
C ARG A 60 -3.61 -3.41 -7.77
N ALA A 61 -4.28 -2.30 -8.13
CA ALA A 61 -4.03 -0.99 -7.56
C ALA A 61 -4.17 -1.02 -6.04
N PHE A 62 -3.37 -0.17 -5.42
CA PHE A 62 -3.37 0.06 -3.99
C PHE A 62 -4.64 0.80 -3.57
N THR A 63 -5.04 1.79 -4.38
CA THR A 63 -6.26 2.59 -4.32
C THR A 63 -7.51 1.76 -4.68
N PRO A 64 -8.68 2.00 -4.04
CA PRO A 64 -9.87 1.21 -4.28
C PRO A 64 -10.50 1.53 -5.65
N GLU A 65 -10.14 2.67 -6.25
CA GLU A 65 -10.72 3.17 -7.49
C GLU A 65 -10.49 2.26 -8.69
N GLN A 66 -9.48 1.38 -8.69
CA GLN A 66 -9.25 0.45 -9.81
C GLN A 66 -9.57 -1.02 -9.51
N GLN A 67 -10.05 -1.36 -8.30
CA GLN A 67 -10.42 -2.74 -7.97
C GLN A 67 -11.74 -3.21 -8.58
N ARG A 68 -12.54 -2.30 -9.15
CA ARG A 68 -13.84 -2.62 -9.77
C ARG A 68 -13.77 -3.05 -11.24
N ILE A 69 -12.58 -3.14 -11.84
CA ILE A 69 -12.45 -3.58 -13.24
C ILE A 69 -11.56 -4.82 -13.29
N LYS A 70 -12.13 -5.95 -12.91
CA LYS A 70 -11.72 -7.25 -13.44
C LYS A 70 -12.99 -8.00 -13.87
N PRO A 71 -13.12 -8.38 -15.15
CA PRO A 71 -14.22 -9.24 -15.60
C PRO A 71 -14.18 -10.60 -14.90
#